data_AF-A0A6N6M6A0-F1
#
_entry.id   AF-A0A6N6M6A0-F1
#
_cell.length_a   1.000
_cell.length_b   1.000
_cell.length_c   1.000
_cell.angle_alpha   90.00
_cell.angle_beta   90.00
_cell.angle_gamma   90.00
#
_symmetry.space_group_name_H-M   'P 1'
#
loop_
_entity.id
_entity.type
_entity.pdbx_description
1 polymer ?
#
loop_
_entity_poly.entity_id
_entity_poly.type
_entity_poly.pdbx_seq_one_letter_code
_entity_poly.pdbx_strand_id
1 'polypeptide(L)'
;MGSMFFKFQTTESPLEGMNIFTGVLPIIILLYTVPIYCWYWSVAKGINSKLPEEARMKFTRFRFFFFFPLIYIILLTLTISISTSLFGTTPTFPGPQSPDTFLPLLFLGIGVFFLIHLFAVFCTFYVIYFIAKSIKSAELQRKVTSSDYIGEFFLIWFFPIGVWFIQPMINEIVSREVDQQLSQ
;
A
#
# COMPACT_ATOMS: atom_id res chain seq x y z
N MET A 1 -21.55 7.41 47.00
CA MET A 1 -20.35 7.24 46.15
C MET A 1 -20.14 5.75 45.95
N GLY A 2 -20.61 5.21 44.83
CA GLY A 2 -20.53 3.78 44.57
C GLY A 2 -20.91 3.48 43.14
N SER A 3 -19.93 3.05 42.36
CA SER A 3 -20.11 2.21 41.17
C SER A 3 -21.08 2.74 40.10
N MET A 4 -20.73 3.87 39.48
CA MET A 4 -21.16 4.17 38.11
C MET A 4 -20.03 3.75 37.14
N PHE A 5 -19.57 2.51 37.26
CA PHE A 5 -18.70 1.89 36.27
C PHE A 5 -19.59 1.50 35.09
N PHE A 6 -19.33 2.13 33.94
CA PHE A 6 -19.87 1.81 32.63
C PHE A 6 -20.08 0.30 32.46
N LYS A 7 -21.34 -0.14 32.50
CA LYS A 7 -21.72 -1.43 31.92
C LYS A 7 -21.77 -1.23 30.41
N PHE A 8 -20.63 -1.46 29.73
CA PHE A 8 -20.66 -1.80 28.31
C PHE A 8 -21.24 -3.20 28.20
N GLN A 9 -22.56 -3.29 28.28
CA GLN A 9 -23.28 -4.51 27.97
C GLN A 9 -23.34 -4.57 26.44
N THR A 10 -22.37 -5.23 25.83
CA THR A 10 -22.42 -5.54 24.40
C THR A 10 -23.58 -6.51 24.19
N THR A 11 -24.73 -6.00 23.75
CA THR A 11 -25.91 -6.79 23.36
C THR A 11 -25.67 -7.60 22.09
N GLU A 12 -24.55 -7.42 21.42
CA GLU A 12 -24.21 -8.11 20.18
C GLU A 12 -23.53 -9.44 20.47
N SER A 13 -23.99 -10.49 19.79
CA SER A 13 -23.32 -11.79 19.87
C SER A 13 -21.90 -11.69 19.31
N PRO A 14 -20.92 -12.50 19.78
CA PRO A 14 -19.56 -12.49 19.24
C PRO A 14 -19.48 -12.67 17.71
N LEU A 15 -20.48 -13.33 17.12
CA LEU A 15 -20.62 -13.53 15.69
C LEU A 15 -21.03 -12.24 14.94
N GLU A 16 -21.89 -11.42 15.55
CA GLU A 16 -22.35 -10.15 14.99
C GLU A 16 -21.22 -9.12 14.95
N GLY A 17 -20.45 -9.00 16.04
CA GLY A 17 -19.26 -8.16 16.08
C GLY A 17 -18.19 -8.56 15.05
N MET A 18 -18.04 -9.87 14.78
CA MET A 18 -17.11 -10.37 13.76
C MET A 18 -17.56 -10.00 12.34
N ASN A 19 -18.86 -10.06 12.05
CA ASN A 19 -19.41 -9.68 10.74
C ASN A 19 -19.29 -8.17 10.46
N ILE A 20 -19.49 -7.33 11.48
CA ILE A 20 -19.27 -5.88 11.38
C ILE A 20 -17.79 -5.61 11.09
N PHE A 21 -16.89 -6.27 11.84
CA PHE A 21 -15.44 -6.12 11.63
C PHE A 21 -15.01 -6.51 10.21
N THR A 22 -15.43 -7.67 9.70
CA THR A 22 -15.05 -8.13 8.35
C THR A 22 -15.69 -7.32 7.23
N GLY A 23 -16.85 -6.69 7.45
CA GLY A 23 -17.48 -5.78 6.50
C GLY A 23 -16.81 -4.40 6.44
N VAL A 24 -16.38 -3.86 7.59
CA VAL A 24 -15.76 -2.53 7.68
C VAL A 24 -14.28 -2.55 7.30
N LEU A 25 -13.56 -3.64 7.58
CA LEU A 25 -12.12 -3.77 7.34
C LEU A 25 -11.71 -3.50 5.87
N PRO A 26 -12.35 -4.07 4.84
CA PRO A 26 -12.06 -3.75 3.44
C PRO A 26 -12.18 -2.25 3.11
N ILE A 27 -13.17 -1.57 3.69
CA ILE A 27 -13.40 -0.14 3.49
C ILE A 27 -12.24 0.66 4.09
N ILE A 28 -11.82 0.34 5.31
CA ILE A 28 -10.67 0.99 5.97
C ILE A 28 -9.39 0.80 5.15
N ILE A 29 -9.15 -0.42 4.64
CA ILE A 29 -7.98 -0.73 3.81
C ILE A 29 -7.96 0.14 2.55
N LEU A 30 -9.11 0.26 1.86
CA LEU A 30 -9.21 1.09 0.65
C LEU A 30 -9.07 2.58 0.97
N LEU A 31 -9.69 3.06 2.04
CA LEU A 31 -9.58 4.45 2.50
C LEU A 31 -8.14 4.85 2.83
N TYR A 32 -7.33 3.92 3.35
CA TYR A 32 -5.91 4.15 3.59
C TYR A 32 -5.08 4.02 2.30
N THR A 33 -5.33 2.99 1.49
CA THR A 33 -4.51 2.61 0.32
C THR A 33 -4.69 3.55 -0.87
N VAL A 34 -5.92 4.02 -1.14
CA VAL A 34 -6.16 4.87 -2.31
C VAL A 34 -5.39 6.21 -2.20
N PRO A 35 -5.50 6.98 -1.11
CA PRO A 35 -4.78 8.25 -1.01
C PRO A 35 -3.26 8.11 -1.10
N ILE A 36 -2.67 7.09 -0.44
CA ILE A 36 -1.21 6.88 -0.47
C ILE A 36 -0.72 6.52 -1.87
N TYR A 37 -1.43 5.66 -2.61
CA TYR A 37 -1.05 5.32 -3.99
C TYR A 37 -1.32 6.45 -4.98
N CYS A 38 -2.37 7.25 -4.78
CA CYS A 38 -2.58 8.48 -5.53
C CYS A 38 -1.41 9.45 -5.32
N TRP A 39 -0.95 9.61 -4.08
CA TRP A 39 0.22 10.43 -3.76
C TRP A 39 1.49 9.87 -4.41
N TYR A 40 1.75 8.56 -4.31
CA TYR A 40 2.88 7.90 -4.97
C TYR A 40 2.92 8.16 -6.48
N TRP A 41 1.78 8.03 -7.16
CA TRP A 41 1.69 8.28 -8.59
C TRP A 41 1.97 9.75 -8.93
N SER A 42 1.38 10.66 -8.16
CA SER A 42 1.56 12.11 -8.33
C SER A 42 3.04 12.50 -8.23
N VAL A 43 3.72 12.06 -7.17
CA VAL A 43 5.15 12.34 -6.95
C VAL A 43 6.03 11.67 -8.00
N ALA A 44 5.81 10.38 -8.27
CA ALA A 44 6.61 9.63 -9.24
C ALA A 44 6.53 10.26 -10.64
N LYS A 45 5.34 10.65 -11.09
CA LYS A 45 5.16 11.30 -12.39
C LYS A 45 5.72 12.73 -12.40
N GLY A 46 5.44 13.51 -11.36
CA GLY A 46 5.82 14.93 -11.28
C GLY A 46 7.33 15.16 -11.17
N ILE A 47 8.04 14.29 -10.47
CA ILE A 47 9.50 14.41 -10.26
C ILE A 47 10.28 13.75 -11.40
N ASN A 48 9.80 12.64 -11.98
CA ASN A 48 10.56 11.94 -13.02
C ASN A 48 10.80 12.81 -14.27
N SER A 49 9.94 13.78 -14.56
CA SER A 49 10.16 14.75 -15.64
C SER A 49 11.24 15.79 -15.35
N LYS A 50 11.63 15.96 -14.08
CA LYS A 50 12.60 16.96 -13.59
C LYS A 50 13.99 16.36 -13.34
N LEU A 51 14.17 15.09 -13.69
CA LEU A 51 15.43 14.38 -13.49
C LEU A 51 16.42 14.69 -14.61
N PRO A 52 17.73 14.85 -14.29
CA PRO A 52 18.77 14.85 -15.31
C PRO A 52 18.78 13.50 -16.05
N GLU A 53 19.17 13.50 -17.33
CA GLU A 53 19.08 12.31 -18.18
C GLU A 53 19.76 11.07 -17.57
N GLU A 54 20.90 11.28 -16.92
CA GLU A 54 21.70 10.21 -16.27
C GLU A 54 20.99 9.56 -15.06
N ALA A 55 20.10 10.29 -14.40
CA ALA A 55 19.34 9.82 -13.24
C ALA A 55 17.93 9.36 -13.61
N ARG A 56 17.49 9.59 -14.86
CA ARG A 56 16.14 9.31 -15.30
C ARG A 56 15.84 7.81 -15.28
N MET A 57 14.88 7.42 -14.45
CA MET A 57 14.46 6.03 -14.33
C MET A 57 13.31 5.70 -15.30
N LYS A 58 13.31 4.48 -15.83
CA LYS A 58 12.29 3.99 -16.78
C LYS A 58 10.92 3.89 -16.11
N PHE A 59 10.02 4.82 -16.43
CA PHE A 59 8.66 4.87 -15.87
C PHE A 59 7.81 3.63 -16.21
N THR A 60 8.13 2.89 -17.28
CA THR A 60 7.45 1.63 -17.61
C THR A 60 7.59 0.57 -16.53
N ARG A 61 8.78 0.48 -15.89
CA ARG A 61 9.00 -0.48 -14.79
C ARG A 61 8.20 -0.07 -13.56
N PHE A 62 8.17 1.22 -13.24
CA PHE A 62 7.34 1.77 -12.17
C PHE A 62 5.87 1.38 -12.33
N ARG A 63 5.28 1.54 -13.52
CA ARG A 63 3.87 1.18 -13.78
C ARG A 63 3.56 -0.27 -13.41
N PHE A 64 4.41 -1.22 -13.82
CA PHE A 64 4.20 -2.64 -13.52
C PHE A 64 4.18 -2.90 -12.01
N PHE A 65 5.21 -2.45 -11.29
CA PHE A 65 5.32 -2.63 -9.84
C PHE A 65 4.30 -1.81 -9.04
N PHE A 66 3.76 -0.73 -9.62
CA PHE A 66 2.72 0.09 -9.01
C PHE A 66 1.34 -0.56 -9.08
N PHE A 67 0.95 -1.10 -10.24
CA PHE A 67 -0.39 -1.68 -10.41
C PHE A 67 -0.54 -3.07 -9.77
N PHE A 68 0.53 -3.85 -9.69
CA PHE A 68 0.48 -5.18 -9.07
C PHE A 68 -0.08 -5.17 -7.64
N PRO A 69 0.48 -4.41 -6.67
CA PRO A 69 -0.03 -4.37 -5.30
C PRO A 69 -1.44 -3.75 -5.20
N LEU A 70 -1.80 -2.81 -6.09
CA LEU A 70 -3.16 -2.25 -6.14
C LEU A 70 -4.19 -3.31 -6.54
N ILE A 71 -3.92 -4.06 -7.61
CA ILE A 71 -4.78 -5.15 -8.06
C ILE A 71 -4.87 -6.21 -6.96
N TYR A 72 -3.74 -6.56 -6.33
CA TYR A 72 -3.71 -7.49 -5.21
C TYR A 72 -4.58 -7.03 -4.02
N ILE A 73 -4.48 -5.77 -3.59
CA ILE A 73 -5.30 -5.24 -2.49
C ILE A 73 -6.79 -5.23 -2.85
N ILE A 74 -7.14 -4.86 -4.08
CA ILE A 74 -8.54 -4.89 -4.54
C ILE A 74 -9.06 -6.33 -4.50
N LEU A 75 -8.33 -7.29 -5.07
CA LEU A 75 -8.72 -8.70 -5.04
C LEU A 75 -8.85 -9.23 -3.61
N LEU A 76 -7.90 -8.89 -2.73
CA LEU A 76 -7.95 -9.25 -1.31
C LEU A 76 -9.21 -8.72 -0.63
N THR A 77 -9.53 -7.43 -0.85
CA THR A 77 -10.73 -6.80 -0.27
C THR A 77 -12.02 -7.44 -0.79
N LEU A 78 -12.08 -7.80 -2.07
CA LEU A 78 -13.20 -8.51 -2.67
C LEU A 78 -13.35 -9.92 -2.09
N THR A 79 -12.25 -10.67 -1.94
CA THR A 79 -12.26 -12.01 -1.34
C THR A 79 -12.77 -11.98 0.10
N ILE A 80 -12.36 -11.00 0.92
CA ILE A 80 -12.84 -10.85 2.31
C ILE A 80 -14.34 -10.49 2.35
N SER A 81 -14.78 -9.58 1.49
CA SER A 81 -16.19 -9.17 1.42
C SER A 81 -17.10 -10.32 0.95
N ILE A 82 -16.67 -11.06 -0.08
CA ILE A 82 -17.42 -12.20 -0.64
C ILE A 82 -17.41 -13.37 0.34
N SER A 83 -16.29 -13.66 1.01
CA SER A 83 -16.27 -14.74 2.00
C SER A 83 -17.25 -14.45 3.14
N THR A 84 -17.28 -13.22 3.67
CA THR A 84 -18.22 -12.83 4.72
C THR A 84 -19.69 -13.00 4.29
N SER A 85 -20.04 -12.57 3.08
CA SER A 85 -21.42 -12.70 2.58
C SER A 85 -21.82 -14.16 2.31
N LEU A 86 -20.87 -14.99 1.87
CA LEU A 86 -21.08 -16.41 1.63
C LEU A 86 -21.09 -17.24 2.92
N PHE A 87 -20.30 -16.92 3.95
CA PHE A 87 -20.25 -17.67 5.22
C PHE A 87 -21.53 -17.53 6.07
N GLY A 88 -22.36 -16.50 5.83
CA GLY A 88 -23.71 -16.39 6.41
C GLY A 88 -24.72 -17.37 5.80
N THR A 89 -24.41 -17.93 4.63
CA THR A 89 -25.10 -19.08 4.04
C THR A 89 -24.22 -20.32 4.26
N THR A 90 -24.78 -21.46 4.66
CA THR A 90 -24.00 -22.69 4.83
C THR A 90 -23.08 -22.92 3.62
N PRO A 91 -21.75 -23.04 3.79
CA PRO A 91 -20.85 -23.17 2.67
C PRO A 91 -21.10 -24.51 1.98
N THR A 92 -21.86 -24.50 0.89
CA THR A 92 -21.95 -25.64 -0.04
C THR A 92 -20.72 -25.62 -0.95
N PHE A 93 -19.53 -25.67 -0.35
CA PHE A 93 -18.36 -26.14 -1.07
C PHE A 93 -18.46 -27.66 -1.07
N PRO A 94 -18.39 -28.35 -2.23
CA PRO A 94 -18.06 -29.77 -2.27
C PRO A 94 -16.60 -29.89 -1.81
N GLY A 95 -16.39 -29.73 -0.52
CA GLY A 95 -15.10 -29.79 0.13
C GLY A 95 -14.63 -31.24 0.20
N PRO A 96 -13.32 -31.46 0.40
CA PRO A 96 -12.80 -32.79 0.59
C PRO A 96 -13.46 -33.44 1.81
N GLN A 97 -14.11 -34.58 1.61
CA GLN A 97 -14.92 -35.24 2.65
C GLN A 97 -14.07 -35.96 3.71
N SER A 98 -12.75 -35.96 3.52
CA SER A 98 -11.78 -36.64 4.37
C SER A 98 -10.59 -35.72 4.73
N PRO A 99 -10.07 -35.80 5.97
CA PRO A 99 -8.96 -34.97 6.44
C PRO A 99 -7.67 -35.08 5.61
N ASP A 100 -7.43 -36.23 4.98
CA ASP A 100 -6.28 -36.53 4.13
C ASP A 100 -6.20 -35.66 2.86
N THR A 101 -7.34 -35.18 2.37
CA THR A 101 -7.44 -34.35 1.17
C THR A 101 -7.64 -32.87 1.52
N PHE A 102 -8.29 -32.58 2.66
CA PHE A 102 -8.52 -31.21 3.14
C PHE A 102 -7.23 -30.48 3.54
N LEU A 103 -6.38 -31.11 4.37
CA LEU A 103 -5.19 -30.46 4.89
C LEU A 103 -4.18 -30.05 3.80
N PRO A 104 -3.82 -30.90 2.82
CA PRO A 104 -2.89 -30.51 1.76
C PRO A 104 -3.39 -29.34 0.90
N LEU A 105 -4.69 -29.32 0.57
CA LEU A 105 -5.29 -28.23 -0.20
C LEU A 105 -5.31 -26.91 0.57
N LEU A 106 -5.58 -26.95 1.88
CA LEU A 106 -5.50 -25.79 2.74
C LEU A 106 -4.08 -25.21 2.80
N PHE A 107 -3.07 -26.05 3.03
CA PHE A 107 -1.67 -25.63 3.06
C PHE A 107 -1.20 -25.07 1.72
N LEU A 108 -1.62 -25.67 0.60
CA LEU A 108 -1.33 -25.15 -0.73
C LEU A 108 -1.95 -23.77 -0.94
N GLY A 109 -3.23 -23.59 -0.58
CA GLY A 109 -3.93 -22.30 -0.69
C GLY A 109 -3.25 -21.20 0.12
N ILE A 110 -2.93 -21.48 1.39
CA ILE A 110 -2.24 -20.53 2.28
C ILE A 110 -0.83 -20.22 1.75
N GLY A 111 -0.10 -21.23 1.28
CA GLY A 111 1.25 -21.06 0.73
C GLY A 111 1.27 -20.17 -0.51
N VAL A 112 0.37 -20.41 -1.46
CA VAL A 112 0.23 -19.59 -2.67
C VAL A 112 -0.16 -18.15 -2.31
N PHE A 113 -1.14 -17.98 -1.41
CA PHE A 113 -1.57 -16.67 -0.94
C PHE A 113 -0.40 -15.88 -0.32
N PHE A 114 0.38 -16.54 0.55
CA PHE A 114 1.53 -15.94 1.21
C PHE A 114 2.60 -15.48 0.21
N LEU A 115 2.91 -16.30 -0.81
CA LEU A 115 3.88 -15.93 -1.86
C LEU A 115 3.42 -14.73 -2.69
N ILE A 116 2.14 -14.68 -3.07
CA ILE A 116 1.57 -13.55 -3.80
C ILE A 116 1.63 -12.28 -2.93
N HIS A 117 1.31 -12.39 -1.64
CA HIS A 117 1.42 -11.28 -0.69
C HIS A 117 2.85 -10.76 -0.58
N LEU A 118 3.84 -11.65 -0.40
CA LEU A 118 5.25 -11.28 -0.30
C LEU A 118 5.73 -10.57 -1.57
N PHE A 119 5.29 -11.02 -2.74
CA PHE A 119 5.60 -10.34 -3.99
C PHE A 119 4.93 -8.96 -4.08
N ALA A 120 3.69 -8.78 -3.60
CA ALA A 120 3.06 -7.46 -3.51
C ALA A 120 3.82 -6.50 -2.58
N VAL A 121 4.34 -7.00 -1.45
CA VAL A 121 5.20 -6.23 -0.54
C VAL A 121 6.49 -5.80 -1.24
N PHE A 122 7.14 -6.72 -1.96
CA PHE A 122 8.32 -6.42 -2.77
C PHE A 122 8.04 -5.33 -3.83
N CYS A 123 6.92 -5.44 -4.55
CA CYS A 123 6.49 -4.43 -5.52
C CYS A 123 6.30 -3.05 -4.86
N THR A 124 5.72 -3.01 -3.67
CA THR A 124 5.51 -1.78 -2.90
C THR A 124 6.85 -1.15 -2.50
N PHE A 125 7.82 -1.95 -2.03
CA PHE A 125 9.16 -1.45 -1.74
C PHE A 125 9.87 -0.91 -2.98
N TYR A 126 9.69 -1.54 -4.14
CA TYR A 126 10.22 -1.00 -5.39
C TYR A 126 9.62 0.38 -5.72
N VAL A 127 8.31 0.56 -5.54
CA VAL A 127 7.62 1.85 -5.75
C VAL A 127 8.20 2.92 -4.83
N ILE A 128 8.37 2.60 -3.55
CA ILE A 128 8.95 3.52 -2.56
C ILE A 128 10.41 3.87 -2.91
N TYR A 129 11.22 2.87 -3.28
CA TYR A 129 12.58 3.06 -3.79
C TYR A 129 12.61 4.00 -5.00
N PHE A 130 11.72 3.79 -5.97
CA PHE A 130 11.65 4.62 -7.17
C PHE A 130 11.37 6.07 -6.80
N ILE A 131 10.44 6.31 -5.88
CA ILE A 131 10.05 7.67 -5.47
C ILE A 131 11.19 8.32 -4.68
N ALA A 132 11.72 7.67 -3.65
CA ALA A 132 12.81 8.18 -2.82
C ALA A 132 14.03 8.57 -3.66
N LYS A 133 14.45 7.66 -4.54
CA LYS A 133 15.58 7.91 -5.43
C LYS A 133 15.29 9.03 -6.44
N SER A 134 14.06 9.13 -6.94
CA SER A 134 13.67 10.22 -7.86
C SER A 134 13.70 11.58 -7.16
N ILE A 135 13.14 11.68 -5.94
CA ILE A 135 13.18 12.90 -5.14
C ILE A 135 14.63 13.34 -4.95
N LYS A 136 15.48 12.44 -4.45
CA LYS A 136 16.86 12.81 -4.12
C LYS A 136 17.70 13.16 -5.34
N SER A 137 17.47 12.47 -6.46
CA SER A 137 18.14 12.78 -7.73
C SER A 137 17.70 14.13 -8.29
N ALA A 138 16.44 14.51 -8.12
CA ALA A 138 15.94 15.82 -8.52
C ALA A 138 16.41 16.94 -7.58
N GLU A 139 16.59 16.65 -6.29
CA GLU A 139 17.14 17.62 -5.34
C GLU A 139 18.61 17.95 -5.63
N LEU A 140 19.42 16.91 -5.85
CA LEU A 140 20.88 17.02 -6.05
C LEU A 140 21.31 17.19 -7.50
N GLN A 141 20.37 17.08 -8.45
CA GLN A 141 20.61 17.18 -9.90
C GLN A 141 21.76 16.27 -10.39
N ARG A 142 21.87 15.09 -9.77
CA ARG A 142 22.86 14.06 -10.14
C ARG A 142 22.31 12.67 -9.90
N LYS A 143 23.01 11.67 -10.44
CA LYS A 143 22.77 10.27 -10.06
C LYS A 143 23.16 10.06 -8.59
N VAL A 144 22.25 9.49 -7.83
CA VAL A 144 22.40 9.25 -6.38
C VAL A 144 22.71 7.80 -6.05
N THR A 145 23.45 7.58 -4.95
CA THR A 145 23.73 6.27 -4.38
C THR A 145 22.69 5.90 -3.32
N SER A 146 22.70 4.66 -2.83
CA SER A 146 21.72 4.22 -1.82
C SER A 146 21.82 4.96 -0.49
N SER A 147 23.00 5.44 -0.09
CA SER A 147 23.16 6.24 1.13
C SER A 147 22.49 7.60 1.02
N ASP A 148 22.38 8.15 -0.19
CA ASP A 148 21.83 9.49 -0.42
C ASP A 148 20.31 9.53 -0.17
N TYR A 149 19.55 8.49 -0.53
CA TYR A 149 18.07 8.49 -0.50
C TYR A 149 17.44 7.56 0.55
N ILE A 150 18.25 6.92 1.40
CA ILE A 150 17.74 5.92 2.36
C ILE A 150 16.79 6.55 3.39
N GLY A 151 17.03 7.81 3.78
CA GLY A 151 16.15 8.54 4.69
C GLY A 151 14.76 8.75 4.07
N GLU A 152 14.73 9.21 2.83
CA GLU A 152 13.52 9.44 2.05
C GLU A 152 12.75 8.12 1.85
N PHE A 153 13.44 6.99 1.66
CA PHE A 153 12.80 5.68 1.58
C PHE A 153 11.99 5.36 2.85
N PHE A 154 12.61 5.50 4.03
CA PHE A 154 11.92 5.21 5.29
C PHE A 154 10.83 6.24 5.60
N LEU A 155 11.03 7.51 5.27
CA LEU A 155 10.00 8.54 5.42
C LEU A 155 8.75 8.20 4.60
N ILE A 156 8.92 7.80 3.33
CA ILE A 156 7.80 7.37 2.48
C ILE A 156 7.13 6.11 3.06
N TRP A 157 7.92 5.15 3.54
CA TRP A 157 7.39 3.90 4.07
C TRP A 157 6.51 4.11 5.32
N PHE A 158 6.91 5.00 6.23
CA PHE A 158 6.16 5.35 7.44
C PHE A 158 5.10 6.45 7.19
N PHE A 159 4.34 6.32 6.11
CA PHE A 159 3.19 7.19 5.83
C PHE A 159 2.18 7.18 7.00
N PRO A 160 1.52 8.31 7.33
CA PRO A 160 1.62 9.63 6.68
C PRO A 160 2.77 10.50 7.18
N ILE A 161 3.45 10.11 8.27
CA ILE A 161 4.38 10.97 9.01
C ILE A 161 5.49 11.52 8.10
N GLY A 162 6.07 10.70 7.23
CA GLY A 162 7.15 11.17 6.35
C GLY A 162 6.71 12.14 5.26
N VAL A 163 5.42 12.23 4.92
CA VAL A 163 4.93 13.21 3.93
C VAL A 163 5.13 14.63 4.41
N TRP A 164 5.00 14.91 5.71
CA TRP A 164 5.28 16.26 6.25
C TRP A 164 6.72 16.71 6.04
N PHE A 165 7.67 15.77 5.98
CA PHE A 165 9.08 16.08 5.72
C PHE A 165 9.39 16.14 4.22
N ILE A 166 8.76 15.27 3.43
CA ILE A 166 9.00 15.17 1.99
C ILE A 166 8.30 16.30 1.21
N GLN A 167 7.10 16.70 1.62
CA GLN A 167 6.31 17.68 0.87
C GLN A 167 7.02 19.05 0.72
N PRO A 168 7.64 19.64 1.77
CA PRO A 168 8.42 20.86 1.62
C PRO A 168 9.58 20.73 0.63
N MET A 169 10.28 19.58 0.65
CA MET A 169 11.39 19.30 -0.26
C MET A 169 10.94 19.23 -1.72
N ILE A 170 9.79 18.59 -1.99
CA ILE A 170 9.20 18.55 -3.33
C ILE A 170 8.86 19.96 -3.81
N ASN A 171 8.28 20.79 -2.93
CA ASN A 171 7.93 22.16 -3.29
C ASN A 171 9.17 22.98 -3.68
N GLU A 172 10.29 22.83 -2.95
CA GLU A 172 11.55 23.50 -3.28
C GLU A 172 12.12 23.06 -4.64
N ILE A 173 12.04 21.76 -4.98
CA ILE A 173 12.45 21.26 -6.30
C ILE A 173 11.62 21.91 -7.40
N VAL A 174 10.30 22.02 -7.20
CA VAL A 174 9.37 22.61 -8.18
C VAL A 174 9.63 24.12 -8.33
N SER A 175 9.82 24.85 -7.23
CA SER A 175 10.11 26.29 -7.27
C SER A 175 11.41 26.61 -8.01
N ARG A 176 12.49 25.85 -7.76
CA ARG A 176 13.78 26.04 -8.44
C ARG A 176 13.66 25.91 -9.97
N GLU A 177 12.84 24.98 -10.46
CA GLU A 177 12.60 24.82 -11.90
C GLU A 177 11.87 26.03 -12.50
N VAL A 178 10.87 26.56 -11.80
CA VAL A 178 10.14 27.77 -12.23
C VAL A 178 11.08 28.98 -12.31
N ASP A 179 11.93 29.18 -11.31
CA ASP A 179 12.88 30.30 -11.30
C ASP A 179 13.90 30.20 -12.44
N GLN A 180 14.38 28.99 -12.74
CA GLN A 180 15.28 28.75 -13.87
C GLN A 180 14.63 29.09 -15.22
N GLN A 181 13.34 28.75 -15.40
CA GLN A 181 12.60 29.07 -16.62
C GLN A 181 12.34 30.57 -16.79
N LEU A 182 12.15 31.32 -15.70
CA LEU A 182 11.94 32.77 -15.76
C LEU A 182 13.23 33.58 -16.01
N SER A 183 14.39 32.97 -15.75
CA SER A 183 15.70 33.58 -15.98
C SER A 183 16.24 33.41 -17.41
N GLN A 184 15.54 32.64 -18.25
CA GLN A 184 15.87 32.36 -19.67
C GLN A 184 14.98 33.19 -20.61
#